data_AF-A0A8T4NIS8-F1
#
_entry.id   AF-A0A8T4NIS8-F1
#
_cell.length_a   1.000
_cell.length_b   1.000
_cell.length_c   1.000
_cell.angle_alpha   90.00
_cell.angle_beta   90.00
_cell.angle_gamma   90.00
#
_symmetry.space_group_name_H-M   'P 1'
#
loop_
_entity.id
_entity.type
_entity.pdbx_description
1 polymer ?
#
loop_
_entity_poly.entity_id
_entity_poly.type
_entity_poly.pdbx_seq_one_letter_code
_entity_poly.pdbx_strand_id
1 'polypeptide(L)'
;MVAKEKLRGRRLALTILLGIFVAIMLTIFVNLVVSYFYEGPQYDKYCAGSMREPYPIKYGYDVGICQNCTYSQVLQEQVDSCQKDGGNAVYNYDSRGCTVSLKSCDMCNKEFNDAQNAYNRRTFFIYAIVGFILIVFGLFASSLLLQIVSLPSGAFLVIEAATKNFDDKLFVIITFGLLIIAALYLAIKKLKLN
;
A
#
# COMPACT_ATOMS: atom_id res chain seq x y z
N MET A 1 54.04 -6.37 -7.28
CA MET A 1 52.94 -5.79 -6.45
C MET A 1 51.61 -5.69 -7.20
N VAL A 2 51.59 -5.37 -8.50
CA VAL A 2 50.39 -5.21 -9.34
C VAL A 2 49.40 -6.41 -9.33
N ALA A 3 49.88 -7.65 -9.32
CA ALA A 3 48.99 -8.83 -9.36
C ALA A 3 48.15 -9.02 -8.07
N LYS A 4 48.69 -8.64 -6.89
CA LYS A 4 48.00 -8.79 -5.59
C LYS A 4 46.85 -7.79 -5.47
N GLU A 5 47.02 -6.61 -6.03
CA GLU A 5 46.00 -5.55 -6.07
C GLU A 5 44.82 -5.94 -6.96
N LYS A 6 45.12 -6.47 -8.16
CA LYS A 6 44.12 -6.97 -9.11
C LYS A 6 43.28 -8.13 -8.53
N LEU A 7 43.89 -9.01 -7.72
CA LEU A 7 43.19 -10.11 -7.08
C LEU A 7 42.25 -9.63 -5.95
N ARG A 8 42.67 -8.62 -5.17
CA ARG A 8 41.86 -8.04 -4.09
C ARG A 8 40.61 -7.35 -4.64
N GLY A 9 40.72 -6.61 -5.74
CA GLY A 9 39.59 -5.95 -6.41
C GLY A 9 38.53 -6.94 -6.89
N ARG A 10 38.94 -8.05 -7.53
CA ARG A 10 38.01 -9.10 -8.00
C ARG A 10 37.21 -9.74 -6.86
N ARG A 11 37.85 -10.02 -5.73
CA ARG A 11 37.18 -10.60 -4.54
C ARG A 11 36.17 -9.63 -3.93
N LEU A 12 36.52 -8.35 -3.87
CA LEU A 12 35.62 -7.31 -3.34
C LEU A 12 34.40 -7.12 -4.25
N ALA A 13 34.60 -7.04 -5.58
CA ALA A 13 33.51 -6.95 -6.54
C ALA A 13 32.56 -8.15 -6.46
N LEU A 14 33.09 -9.37 -6.37
CA LEU A 14 32.27 -10.58 -6.22
C LEU A 14 31.50 -10.60 -4.90
N THR A 15 32.10 -10.12 -3.81
CA THR A 15 31.42 -9.99 -2.50
C THR A 15 30.26 -9.00 -2.57
N ILE A 16 30.46 -7.85 -3.23
CA ILE A 16 29.40 -6.85 -3.42
C ILE A 16 28.26 -7.42 -4.26
N LEU A 17 28.57 -8.05 -5.39
CA LEU A 17 27.56 -8.61 -6.29
C LEU A 17 26.73 -9.70 -5.59
N LEU A 18 27.39 -10.60 -4.87
CA LEU A 18 26.72 -11.62 -4.06
C LEU A 18 25.86 -10.98 -2.96
N GLY A 19 26.38 -9.96 -2.28
CA GLY A 19 25.64 -9.24 -1.23
C GLY A 19 24.37 -8.58 -1.75
N ILE A 20 24.40 -7.92 -2.92
CA ILE A 20 23.22 -7.33 -3.55
C ILE A 20 22.20 -8.40 -3.91
N PHE A 21 22.63 -9.52 -4.50
CA PHE A 21 21.74 -10.62 -4.85
C PHE A 21 21.01 -11.16 -3.61
N VAL A 22 21.76 -11.41 -2.52
CA VAL A 22 21.19 -11.88 -1.26
C VAL A 22 20.27 -10.82 -0.63
N ALA A 23 20.60 -9.53 -0.75
CA ALA A 23 19.76 -8.45 -0.24
C ALA A 23 18.37 -8.43 -0.91
N ILE A 24 18.34 -8.60 -2.24
CA ILE A 24 17.08 -8.66 -3.00
C ILE A 24 16.27 -9.91 -2.58
N MET A 25 16.92 -11.07 -2.48
CA MET A 25 16.25 -12.30 -2.04
C MET A 25 15.68 -12.17 -0.63
N LEU A 26 16.41 -11.55 0.30
CA LEU A 26 15.95 -11.30 1.67
C LEU A 26 14.72 -10.38 1.68
N THR A 27 14.71 -9.32 0.89
CA THR A 27 13.57 -8.42 0.75
C THR A 27 12.33 -9.17 0.22
N ILE A 28 12.49 -9.95 -0.85
CA ILE A 28 11.40 -10.76 -1.43
C ILE A 28 10.88 -11.76 -0.39
N PHE A 29 11.78 -12.40 0.36
CA PHE A 29 11.41 -13.34 1.42
C PHE A 29 10.55 -12.66 2.49
N VAL A 30 10.95 -11.48 2.98
CA VAL A 30 10.14 -10.71 3.94
C VAL A 30 8.77 -10.37 3.34
N ASN A 31 8.72 -9.98 2.07
CA ASN A 31 7.46 -9.71 1.37
C ASN A 31 6.53 -10.93 1.31
N LEU A 32 7.07 -12.11 0.99
CA LEU A 32 6.31 -13.35 0.96
C LEU A 32 5.81 -13.73 2.35
N VAL A 33 6.65 -13.58 3.39
CA VAL A 33 6.25 -13.85 4.77
C VAL A 33 5.12 -12.92 5.21
N VAL A 34 5.22 -11.62 4.94
CA VAL A 34 4.15 -10.66 5.29
C VAL A 34 2.87 -10.97 4.52
N SER A 35 2.96 -11.24 3.22
CA SER A 35 1.80 -11.61 2.38
C SER A 35 1.13 -12.90 2.85
N TYR A 36 1.90 -13.86 3.38
CA TYR A 36 1.38 -15.11 3.90
C TYR A 36 0.63 -14.93 5.23
N PHE A 37 1.13 -14.10 6.15
CA PHE A 37 0.50 -13.86 7.45
C PHE A 37 -0.60 -12.80 7.42
N TYR A 38 -0.57 -11.90 6.44
CA TYR A 38 -1.52 -10.80 6.30
C TYR A 38 -2.10 -10.83 4.89
N GLU A 39 -3.27 -11.45 4.75
CA GLU A 39 -4.01 -11.39 3.50
C GLU A 39 -4.50 -9.96 3.25
N GLY A 40 -4.16 -9.42 2.08
CA GLY A 40 -4.71 -8.15 1.61
C GLY A 40 -6.21 -8.26 1.32
N PRO A 41 -7.00 -7.19 1.54
CA PRO A 41 -8.41 -7.21 1.20
C PRO A 41 -8.57 -7.41 -0.32
N GLN A 42 -9.52 -8.26 -0.69
CA GLN A 42 -9.84 -8.54 -2.09
C GLN A 42 -11.07 -7.73 -2.47
N TYR A 43 -11.01 -6.96 -3.55
CA TYR A 43 -12.11 -6.10 -3.99
C TYR A 43 -13.43 -6.88 -4.11
N ASP A 44 -13.37 -8.06 -4.71
CA ASP A 44 -14.54 -8.93 -4.89
C ASP A 44 -15.16 -9.37 -3.56
N LYS A 45 -14.42 -9.46 -2.45
CA LYS A 45 -15.02 -9.80 -1.15
C LYS A 45 -15.92 -8.69 -0.60
N TYR A 46 -15.65 -7.44 -0.97
CA TYR A 46 -16.44 -6.27 -0.55
C TYR A 46 -17.51 -5.95 -1.59
N CYS A 47 -17.19 -6.11 -2.88
CA CYS A 47 -18.01 -5.64 -4.00
C CYS A 47 -18.58 -6.78 -4.89
N ALA A 48 -18.56 -8.05 -4.47
CA ALA A 48 -19.07 -9.20 -5.26
C ALA A 48 -20.54 -9.07 -5.71
N GLY A 49 -21.35 -8.26 -5.02
CA GLY A 49 -22.76 -8.01 -5.36
C GLY A 49 -23.03 -6.65 -6.01
N SER A 50 -22.03 -5.77 -6.10
CA SER A 50 -22.17 -4.45 -6.71
C SER A 50 -21.75 -4.42 -8.17
N MET A 51 -21.56 -5.59 -8.80
CA MET A 51 -21.61 -5.71 -10.25
C MET A 51 -22.92 -5.09 -10.69
N ARG A 52 -22.81 -3.84 -11.14
CA ARG A 52 -23.91 -2.95 -11.52
C ARG A 52 -24.99 -3.81 -12.13
N GLU A 53 -26.12 -3.98 -11.44
CA GLU A 53 -27.33 -4.45 -12.10
C GLU A 53 -27.38 -3.63 -13.39
N PRO A 54 -27.27 -4.27 -14.57
CA PRO A 54 -27.12 -3.53 -15.81
C PRO A 54 -28.25 -2.52 -15.81
N TYR A 55 -27.90 -1.23 -15.88
CA TYR A 55 -28.90 -0.16 -15.93
C TYR A 55 -29.96 -0.63 -16.91
N PRO A 56 -31.26 -0.63 -16.54
CA PRO A 56 -32.28 -1.20 -17.40
C PRO A 56 -32.27 -0.43 -18.73
N ILE A 57 -31.52 -0.96 -19.70
CA ILE A 57 -31.51 -0.47 -21.07
C ILE A 57 -32.81 -0.97 -21.63
N LYS A 58 -33.80 -0.08 -21.71
CA LYS A 58 -35.02 -0.40 -22.43
C LYS A 58 -34.65 -0.64 -23.89
N TYR A 59 -34.68 -1.90 -24.30
CA TYR A 59 -34.58 -2.29 -25.71
C TYR A 59 -35.77 -1.65 -26.47
N GLY A 60 -35.47 -0.73 -27.38
CA GLY A 60 -36.46 -0.12 -28.28
C GLY A 60 -36.84 1.33 -28.02
N TYR A 61 -36.18 2.05 -27.08
CA TYR A 61 -36.42 3.49 -26.92
C TYR A 61 -35.40 4.31 -27.72
N ASP A 62 -35.92 5.13 -28.63
CA ASP A 62 -35.17 6.10 -29.42
C ASP A 62 -34.32 6.98 -28.48
N VAL A 63 -33.02 7.08 -28.76
CA VAL A 63 -32.00 7.73 -27.89
C VAL A 63 -32.28 9.24 -27.71
N GLY A 64 -33.32 9.77 -28.36
CA GLY A 64 -33.74 11.17 -28.36
C GLY A 64 -34.86 11.54 -27.38
N ILE A 65 -35.45 10.61 -26.61
CA ILE A 65 -36.52 10.96 -25.64
C ILE A 65 -36.13 10.50 -24.23
N CYS A 66 -35.18 11.21 -23.62
CA CYS A 66 -35.21 11.34 -22.16
C CYS A 66 -36.47 12.14 -21.82
N GLN A 67 -37.58 11.46 -21.53
CA GLN A 67 -38.74 12.11 -20.91
C GLN A 67 -38.27 12.95 -19.72
N ASN A 68 -38.92 14.09 -19.46
CA ASN A 68 -38.65 14.96 -18.31
C ASN A 68 -38.78 14.17 -16.99
N CYS A 69 -37.73 13.44 -16.59
CA CYS A 69 -37.64 12.80 -15.29
C CYS A 69 -37.32 13.90 -14.29
N THR A 70 -38.30 14.30 -13.47
CA THR A 70 -38.08 15.25 -12.39
C THR A 70 -37.50 14.52 -11.20
N TYR A 71 -36.28 14.88 -10.80
CA TYR A 71 -35.67 14.39 -9.57
C TYR A 71 -36.39 15.02 -8.38
N SER A 72 -36.92 14.20 -7.46
CA SER A 72 -37.54 14.75 -6.25
C SER A 72 -36.46 15.29 -5.31
N GLN A 73 -36.77 16.38 -4.59
CA GLN A 73 -35.85 16.96 -3.62
C GLN A 73 -35.46 15.92 -2.54
N VAL A 74 -36.41 15.10 -2.09
CA VAL A 74 -36.16 14.04 -1.09
C VAL A 74 -35.15 13.01 -1.61
N LEU A 75 -35.27 12.59 -2.87
CA LEU A 75 -34.32 11.67 -3.48
C LEU A 75 -32.92 12.29 -3.59
N GLN A 76 -32.85 13.58 -3.94
CA GLN A 76 -31.58 14.29 -4.01
C GLN A 76 -30.88 14.34 -2.63
N GLU A 77 -31.62 14.68 -1.57
CA GLU A 77 -31.08 14.67 -0.20
C GLU A 77 -30.57 13.28 0.23
N GLN A 78 -31.26 12.21 -0.16
CA GLN A 78 -30.83 10.83 0.10
C GLN A 78 -29.55 10.46 -0.65
N VAL A 79 -29.43 10.88 -1.92
CA VAL A 79 -28.24 10.65 -2.74
C VAL A 79 -27.04 11.43 -2.20
N ASP A 80 -27.26 12.71 -1.85
CA ASP A 80 -26.24 13.57 -1.28
C ASP A 80 -25.73 13.00 0.06
N SER A 81 -26.63 12.47 0.90
CA SER A 81 -26.26 11.77 2.13
C SER A 81 -25.42 10.52 1.84
N CYS A 82 -25.84 9.68 0.89
CA CYS A 82 -25.09 8.48 0.52
C CYS A 82 -23.68 8.80 0.02
N GLN A 83 -23.54 9.80 -0.85
CA GLN A 83 -22.24 10.24 -1.38
C GLN A 83 -21.36 10.87 -0.31
N LYS A 84 -21.95 11.66 0.60
CA LYS A 84 -21.25 12.24 1.74
C LYS A 84 -20.67 11.16 2.66
N ASP A 85 -21.39 10.05 2.79
CA ASP A 85 -20.94 8.89 3.56
C ASP A 85 -19.96 8.01 2.76
N GLY A 86 -19.61 8.36 1.52
CA GLY A 86 -18.65 7.65 0.66
C GLY A 86 -19.24 6.44 -0.09
N GLY A 87 -20.57 6.31 -0.10
CA GLY A 87 -21.27 5.25 -0.82
C GLY A 87 -21.67 5.65 -2.25
N ASN A 88 -22.06 4.64 -3.03
CA ASN A 88 -22.64 4.80 -4.36
C ASN A 88 -24.15 4.60 -4.28
N ALA A 89 -24.93 5.55 -4.78
CA ALA A 89 -26.38 5.42 -4.82
C ALA A 89 -26.82 4.36 -5.84
N VAL A 90 -27.64 3.40 -5.40
CA VAL A 90 -28.33 2.40 -6.22
C VAL A 90 -29.81 2.77 -6.27
N TYR A 91 -30.40 2.74 -7.45
CA TYR A 91 -31.72 3.31 -7.68
C TYR A 91 -32.80 2.29 -8.03
N ASN A 92 -34.05 2.62 -7.70
CA ASN A 92 -35.22 2.01 -8.32
C ASN A 92 -35.68 2.86 -9.51
N TYR A 93 -36.14 2.19 -10.55
CA TYR A 93 -36.63 2.81 -11.78
C TYR A 93 -38.11 2.53 -11.98
N ASP A 94 -38.86 3.51 -12.49
CA ASP A 94 -40.26 3.29 -12.90
C ASP A 94 -40.35 2.54 -14.24
N SER A 95 -41.57 2.26 -14.68
CA SER A 95 -41.84 1.64 -15.98
C SER A 95 -41.38 2.49 -17.17
N ARG A 96 -40.98 3.75 -16.97
CA ARG A 96 -40.42 4.66 -17.99
C ARG A 96 -38.89 4.64 -18.00
N GLY A 97 -38.24 4.14 -16.93
CA GLY A 97 -36.80 4.18 -16.73
C GLY A 97 -36.33 5.42 -15.96
N CYS A 98 -37.25 6.20 -15.40
CA CYS A 98 -36.90 7.33 -14.53
C CYS A 98 -36.58 6.83 -13.12
N THR A 99 -35.55 7.41 -12.50
CA THR A 99 -35.20 7.20 -11.10
C THR A 99 -36.33 7.70 -10.20
N VAL A 100 -36.90 6.81 -9.36
CA VAL A 100 -38.02 7.17 -8.47
C VAL A 100 -37.67 7.15 -6.99
N SER A 101 -36.72 6.31 -6.58
CA SER A 101 -36.27 6.21 -5.20
C SER A 101 -34.87 5.62 -5.10
N LEU A 102 -34.20 5.88 -3.98
CA LEU A 102 -32.97 5.22 -3.62
C LEU A 102 -33.31 3.78 -3.19
N LYS A 103 -32.78 2.79 -3.91
CA LYS A 103 -32.89 1.36 -3.56
C LYS A 103 -31.97 1.03 -2.39
N SER A 104 -30.71 1.45 -2.49
CA SER A 104 -29.71 1.28 -1.45
C SER A 104 -28.54 2.26 -1.64
N CYS A 105 -27.76 2.46 -0.58
CA CYS A 105 -26.46 3.12 -0.65
C CYS A 105 -25.38 2.04 -0.57
N ASP A 106 -24.67 1.80 -1.66
CA ASP A 106 -23.63 0.79 -1.75
C ASP A 106 -22.30 1.32 -1.18
N MET A 107 -21.95 0.81 0.00
CA MET A 107 -20.76 1.21 0.74
C MET A 107 -19.51 0.39 0.37
N CYS A 108 -19.58 -0.49 -0.63
CA CYS A 108 -18.51 -1.46 -0.89
C CYS A 108 -17.14 -0.80 -1.13
N ASN A 109 -17.10 0.31 -1.88
CA ASN A 109 -15.86 1.03 -2.15
C ASN A 109 -15.26 1.61 -0.86
N LYS A 110 -16.11 2.17 0.01
CA LYS A 110 -15.67 2.71 1.30
C LYS A 110 -15.18 1.59 2.21
N GLU A 111 -15.92 0.50 2.34
CA GLU A 111 -15.53 -0.64 3.18
C GLU A 111 -14.22 -1.28 2.70
N PHE A 112 -14.06 -1.43 1.39
CA PHE A 112 -12.80 -1.89 0.79
C PHE A 112 -11.66 -0.92 1.09
N ASN A 113 -11.84 0.39 0.90
CA ASN A 113 -10.83 1.39 1.20
C ASN A 113 -10.46 1.42 2.69
N ASP A 114 -11.46 1.33 3.57
CA ASP A 114 -11.26 1.26 5.02
C ASP A 114 -10.44 0.02 5.41
N ALA A 115 -10.75 -1.14 4.82
CA ALA A 115 -10.00 -2.37 5.02
C ALA A 115 -8.58 -2.29 4.43
N GLN A 116 -8.43 -1.71 3.25
CA GLN A 116 -7.13 -1.51 2.58
C GLN A 116 -6.25 -0.58 3.39
N ASN A 117 -6.80 0.51 3.93
CA ASN A 117 -6.10 1.44 4.82
C ASN A 117 -5.65 0.75 6.11
N ALA A 118 -6.52 -0.07 6.73
CA ALA A 118 -6.16 -0.83 7.91
C ALA A 118 -5.04 -1.85 7.64
N TYR A 119 -5.10 -2.54 6.50
CA TYR A 119 -4.06 -3.47 6.04
C TYR A 119 -2.73 -2.76 5.75
N ASN A 120 -2.77 -1.65 5.01
CA ASN A 120 -1.61 -0.82 4.68
C ASN A 120 -0.92 -0.30 5.94
N ARG A 121 -1.69 0.17 6.93
CA ARG A 121 -1.15 0.63 8.21
C ARG A 121 -0.49 -0.50 9.01
N ARG A 122 -1.08 -1.69 9.05
CA ARG A 122 -0.47 -2.84 9.76
C ARG A 122 0.83 -3.29 9.08
N THR A 123 0.79 -3.46 7.76
CA THR A 123 1.97 -3.88 6.99
C THR A 123 3.08 -2.83 7.03
N PHE A 124 2.74 -1.54 6.99
CA PHE A 124 3.68 -0.43 7.19
C PHE A 124 4.55 -0.62 8.44
N PHE A 125 3.95 -0.86 9.60
CA PHE A 125 4.71 -1.02 10.84
C PHE A 125 5.60 -2.26 10.82
N ILE A 126 5.13 -3.36 10.21
CA ILE A 126 5.93 -4.58 10.08
C ILE A 126 7.18 -4.32 9.23
N TYR A 127 7.00 -3.74 8.04
CA TYR A 127 8.10 -3.42 7.14
C TYR A 127 9.06 -2.39 7.72
N ALA A 128 8.55 -1.34 8.36
CA ALA A 128 9.37 -0.33 9.01
C ALA A 128 10.22 -0.91 10.16
N ILE A 129 9.63 -1.74 11.01
CA ILE A 129 10.33 -2.37 12.14
C ILE A 129 11.38 -3.38 11.64
N VAL A 130 10.99 -4.31 10.75
CA VAL A 130 11.92 -5.30 10.20
C VAL A 130 13.05 -4.60 9.44
N GLY A 131 12.72 -3.60 8.62
CA GLY A 131 13.70 -2.83 7.88
C GLY A 131 14.67 -2.08 8.79
N PHE A 132 14.17 -1.46 9.87
CA PHE A 132 15.01 -0.81 10.86
C PHE A 132 15.92 -1.80 11.61
N ILE A 133 15.40 -2.96 12.02
CA ILE A 133 16.21 -4.02 12.65
C ILE A 133 17.35 -4.45 11.73
N LEU A 134 17.09 -4.65 10.43
CA LEU A 134 18.13 -4.98 9.45
C LEU A 134 19.16 -3.85 9.30
N ILE A 135 18.74 -2.58 9.30
CA ILE A 135 19.66 -1.45 9.29
C ILE A 135 20.56 -1.46 10.53
N VAL A 136 20.00 -1.64 11.72
CA VAL A 136 20.76 -1.69 12.98
C VAL A 136 21.73 -2.88 12.97
N PHE A 137 21.24 -4.07 12.60
CA PHE A 137 22.07 -5.26 12.49
C PHE A 137 23.24 -5.06 11.52
N GLY A 138 22.98 -4.51 10.34
CA GLY A 138 24.01 -4.16 9.37
C GLY A 138 24.98 -3.12 9.87
N LEU A 139 24.49 -2.10 10.56
CA LEU A 139 25.35 -1.06 11.11
C LEU A 139 26.34 -1.64 12.13
N PHE A 140 25.97 -2.62 12.95
CA PHE A 140 26.87 -3.20 13.97
C PHE A 140 27.58 -4.49 13.54
N ALA A 141 27.28 -5.05 12.38
CA ALA A 141 27.92 -6.27 11.90
C ALA A 141 29.41 -6.07 11.61
N SER A 142 30.26 -6.99 12.08
CA SER A 142 31.70 -6.98 11.79
C SER A 142 32.04 -7.46 10.38
N SER A 143 31.17 -8.28 9.76
CA SER A 143 31.38 -8.82 8.42
C SER A 143 30.91 -7.83 7.35
N LEU A 144 31.78 -7.53 6.39
CA LEU A 144 31.44 -6.69 5.22
C LEU A 144 30.24 -7.26 4.44
N LEU A 145 30.15 -8.58 4.31
CA LEU A 145 29.02 -9.21 3.61
C LEU A 145 27.70 -8.92 4.32
N LEU A 146 27.67 -9.04 5.66
CA LEU A 146 26.46 -8.74 6.44
C LEU A 146 26.06 -7.27 6.31
N GLN A 147 27.02 -6.34 6.30
CA GLN A 147 26.75 -4.92 6.06
C GLN A 147 26.11 -4.68 4.68
N ILE A 148 26.68 -5.26 3.62
CA ILE A 148 26.20 -5.12 2.23
C ILE A 148 24.82 -5.75 2.03
N VAL A 149 24.49 -6.82 2.76
CA VAL A 149 23.18 -7.46 2.67
C VAL A 149 22.14 -6.69 3.46
N SER A 150 22.37 -6.47 4.75
CA SER A 150 21.33 -6.02 5.67
C SER A 150 21.01 -4.52 5.58
N LEU A 151 22.00 -3.66 5.30
CA LEU A 151 21.73 -2.22 5.16
C LEU A 151 20.81 -1.93 3.95
N PRO A 152 21.10 -2.42 2.71
CA PRO A 152 20.23 -2.16 1.58
C PRO A 152 18.87 -2.84 1.68
N SER A 153 18.80 -4.09 2.18
CA SER A 153 17.51 -4.75 2.43
C SER A 153 16.67 -3.96 3.42
N GLY A 154 17.27 -3.54 4.53
CA GLY A 154 16.57 -2.77 5.55
C GLY A 154 16.08 -1.42 5.03
N ALA A 155 16.92 -0.70 4.26
CA ALA A 155 16.54 0.54 3.61
C ALA A 155 15.39 0.35 2.61
N PHE A 156 15.45 -0.70 1.78
CA PHE A 156 14.40 -1.00 0.82
C PHE A 156 13.07 -1.32 1.51
N LEU A 157 13.07 -2.12 2.57
CA LEU A 157 11.84 -2.44 3.32
C LEU A 157 11.24 -1.19 3.98
N VAL A 158 12.07 -0.29 4.51
CA VAL A 158 11.58 1.00 5.05
C VAL A 158 10.94 1.83 3.94
N ILE A 159 11.56 1.92 2.75
CA ILE A 159 10.98 2.62 1.60
C ILE A 159 9.66 1.98 1.16
N GLU A 160 9.60 0.66 1.08
CA GLU A 160 8.37 -0.07 0.75
C GLU A 160 7.26 0.15 1.79
N ALA A 161 7.62 0.28 3.07
CA ALA A 161 6.66 0.67 4.10
C ALA A 161 6.02 2.03 3.74
N ALA A 162 6.83 3.05 3.46
CA ALA A 162 6.32 4.38 3.11
C ALA A 162 5.40 4.37 1.89
N THR A 163 5.70 3.58 0.85
CA THR A 163 4.84 3.53 -0.33
C THR A 163 3.50 2.87 -0.05
N LYS A 164 3.42 1.91 0.88
CA LYS A 164 2.15 1.27 1.26
C LYS A 164 1.21 2.16 2.06
N ASN A 165 1.74 3.08 2.87
CA ASN A 165 0.93 3.94 3.74
C ASN A 165 0.91 5.41 3.27
N PHE A 166 1.07 5.65 1.97
CA PHE A 166 1.25 6.99 1.42
C PHE A 166 0.02 7.90 1.59
N ASP A 167 -1.17 7.31 1.74
CA ASP A 167 -2.41 8.04 2.01
C ASP A 167 -2.38 8.73 3.38
N ASP A 168 -1.71 8.13 4.37
CA ASP A 168 -1.57 8.68 5.71
C ASP A 168 -0.20 9.34 5.92
N LYS A 169 -0.04 10.48 5.23
CA LYS A 169 1.22 11.24 5.14
C LYS A 169 1.78 11.62 6.51
N LEU A 170 0.93 11.99 7.46
CA LEU A 170 1.35 12.44 8.79
C LEU A 170 2.05 11.31 9.56
N PHE A 171 1.46 10.11 9.58
CA PHE A 171 2.06 8.96 10.24
C PHE A 171 3.38 8.53 9.59
N VAL A 172 3.47 8.58 8.26
CA VAL A 172 4.71 8.27 7.54
C VAL A 172 5.80 9.26 7.92
N ILE A 173 5.52 10.57 7.91
CA ILE A 173 6.50 11.62 8.26
C ILE A 173 7.00 11.44 9.69
N ILE A 174 6.11 11.24 10.67
CA ILE A 174 6.49 11.07 12.08
C ILE A 174 7.39 9.84 12.25
N THR A 175 6.97 8.70 11.68
CA THR A 175 7.71 7.45 11.80
C THR A 175 9.10 7.56 11.17
N PHE A 176 9.20 8.12 9.96
CA PHE A 176 10.48 8.30 9.29
C PHE A 176 11.39 9.28 10.01
N GLY A 177 10.83 10.37 10.53
CA GLY A 177 11.58 11.32 11.36
C GLY A 177 12.23 10.62 12.56
N LEU A 178 11.48 9.77 13.27
CA LEU A 178 11.99 8.98 14.39
C LEU A 178 13.05 7.96 13.95
N LEU A 179 12.83 7.24 12.85
CA LEU A 179 13.79 6.27 12.32
C LEU A 179 15.11 6.93 11.91
N ILE A 180 15.05 8.12 11.28
CA ILE A 180 16.24 8.89 10.89
C ILE A 180 17.02 9.35 12.12
N ILE A 181 16.33 9.93 13.11
CA ILE A 181 16.97 10.37 14.36
C ILE A 181 17.65 9.17 15.06
N ALA A 182 16.96 8.03 15.15
CA ALA A 182 17.50 6.82 15.73
C ALA A 182 18.72 6.28 14.95
N ALA A 183 18.65 6.23 13.62
CA ALA A 183 19.75 5.77 12.78
C ALA A 183 20.99 6.69 12.90
N LEU A 184 20.80 8.01 12.90
CA LEU A 184 21.89 8.98 13.07
C LEU A 184 22.53 8.87 14.46
N TYR A 185 21.71 8.74 15.51
CA TYR A 185 22.21 8.52 16.87
C TYR A 185 23.09 7.26 16.96
N LEU A 186 22.61 6.14 16.41
CA LEU A 186 23.35 4.87 16.40
C LEU A 186 24.63 4.96 15.57
N ALA A 187 24.60 5.65 14.42
CA ALA A 187 25.77 5.86 13.59
C ALA A 187 26.85 6.67 14.31
N ILE A 188 26.48 7.79 14.94
CA ILE A 188 27.41 8.62 15.74
C ILE A 188 27.96 7.81 16.91
N LYS A 189 27.12 7.04 17.61
CA LYS A 189 27.57 6.20 18.73
C LYS A 189 28.59 5.16 18.28
N LYS A 190 28.37 4.50 17.13
CA LYS A 190 29.33 3.56 16.56
C LYS A 190 30.66 4.24 16.23
N LEU A 191 30.62 5.44 15.64
CA LEU A 191 31.84 6.19 15.27
C LEU A 191 32.66 6.64 16.50
N LYS A 192 32.03 6.85 17.66
CA LYS A 192 32.75 7.18 18.90
C LYS A 192 33.34 5.96 19.63
N LEU A 193 32.85 4.76 19.34
CA LEU A 193 33.30 3.52 19.98
C LEU A 193 34.53 2.90 19.29
N ASN A 194 34.82 3.33 18.07
CA ASN A 194 36.02 2.97 17.31
C ASN A 194 37.05 4.10 17.39
#